data_AF-A0A0F9YMW4-F1
#
_entry.id   AF-A0A0F9YMW4-F1
#
_cell.length_a   1.000
_cell.length_b   1.000
_cell.length_c   1.000
_cell.angle_alpha   90.00
_cell.angle_beta   90.00
_cell.angle_gamma   90.00
#
_symmetry.space_group_name_H-M   'P 1'
#
loop_
_entity.id
_entity.type
_entity.pdbx_description
1 polymer ?
#
loop_
_entity_poly.entity_id
_entity_poly.type
_entity_poly.pdbx_seq_one_letter_code
_entity_poly.pdbx_strand_id
1 'polypeptide(L)'
;MKLDFIKKVWAFSTFLFIFNYSLYIFLFFVRFPISPLPNYINILSLVVSHSVGLFRYKNVTRTLQESNLFCIGFFLTFPSTFLLLPFYLLGIYNFMGFMLSNKKIFNFGTCMSISSFHVVVGRTALMSEVIFFIIIFILFIFRFTSIWTLLSYGIMIRQQYINNPNMKSVVKEMQVKCDTFSKYLPENLYKYYNECIRINKGN
;
A
#
# COMPACT_ATOMS: atom_id res chain seq x y z
N MET A 1 0.95 5.94 -30.71
CA MET A 1 0.33 6.79 -29.66
C MET A 1 1.44 7.26 -28.72
N LYS A 2 1.71 8.56 -28.65
CA LYS A 2 2.78 9.08 -27.76
C LYS A 2 2.25 9.08 -26.33
N LEU A 3 2.93 8.37 -25.43
CA LEU A 3 2.63 8.42 -24.00
C LEU A 3 2.96 9.82 -23.47
N ASP A 4 2.04 10.44 -22.72
CA ASP A 4 2.28 11.73 -22.07
C ASP A 4 3.53 11.67 -21.20
N PHE A 5 4.34 12.73 -21.20
CA PHE A 5 5.59 12.79 -20.43
C PHE A 5 5.37 12.47 -18.94
N ILE A 6 4.30 13.02 -18.35
CA ILE A 6 3.86 12.77 -16.97
C ILE A 6 3.68 11.26 -16.70
N LYS A 7 2.98 10.55 -17.59
CA LYS A 7 2.76 9.10 -17.45
C LYS A 7 4.05 8.30 -17.56
N LYS A 8 5.01 8.75 -18.40
CA LYS A 8 6.34 8.11 -18.51
C LYS A 8 7.13 8.29 -17.22
N VAL A 9 7.17 9.49 -16.66
CA VAL A 9 7.87 9.75 -15.39
C VAL A 9 7.27 8.92 -14.27
N TRP A 10 5.95 8.88 -14.16
CA TRP A 10 5.24 8.06 -13.17
C TRP A 10 5.53 6.56 -13.33
N ALA A 11 5.48 6.03 -14.56
CA ALA A 11 5.73 4.63 -14.82
C ALA A 11 7.20 4.27 -14.54
N PHE A 12 8.13 5.14 -14.92
CA PHE A 12 9.57 4.94 -14.70
C PHE A 12 9.93 4.98 -13.21
N SER A 13 9.43 5.95 -12.44
CA SER A 13 9.70 6.03 -10.99
C SER A 13 9.09 4.85 -10.23
N THR A 14 7.87 4.43 -10.60
CA THR A 14 7.22 3.25 -10.04
C THR A 14 8.00 1.98 -10.37
N PHE A 15 8.44 1.82 -11.62
CA PHE A 15 9.27 0.68 -12.05
C PHE A 15 10.62 0.64 -11.31
N LEU A 16 11.30 1.78 -11.19
CA LEU A 16 12.58 1.88 -10.49
C LEU A 16 12.45 1.48 -9.02
N PHE A 17 11.39 1.93 -8.36
CA PHE A 17 11.07 1.51 -7.00
C PHE A 17 10.81 0.00 -6.91
N ILE A 18 9.94 -0.56 -7.76
CA ILE A 18 9.66 -2.01 -7.77
C ILE A 18 10.95 -2.78 -7.98
N PHE A 19 11.73 -2.45 -9.01
CA PHE A 19 12.96 -3.15 -9.34
C PHE A 19 13.97 -3.12 -8.17
N ASN A 20 14.22 -1.95 -7.61
CA ASN A 20 15.17 -1.82 -6.51
C ASN A 20 14.66 -2.52 -5.23
N TYR A 21 13.36 -2.44 -4.93
CA TYR A 21 12.77 -3.14 -3.79
C TYR A 21 12.77 -4.67 -3.97
N SER A 22 12.55 -5.16 -5.20
CA SER A 22 12.70 -6.58 -5.53
C SER A 22 14.14 -7.05 -5.31
N LEU A 23 15.15 -6.21 -5.60
CA LEU A 23 16.54 -6.53 -5.28
C LEU A 23 16.77 -6.66 -3.77
N TYR A 24 16.20 -5.78 -2.94
CA TYR A 24 16.25 -5.93 -1.47
C TYR A 24 15.68 -7.28 -1.01
N ILE A 25 14.51 -7.67 -1.53
CA ILE A 25 13.88 -8.96 -1.21
C ILE A 25 14.77 -10.12 -1.69
N PHE A 26 15.25 -10.05 -2.92
CA PHE A 26 16.06 -11.13 -3.51
C PHE A 26 17.37 -11.35 -2.73
N LEU A 27 18.05 -10.26 -2.38
CA LEU A 27 19.31 -10.29 -1.63
C LEU A 27 19.14 -10.73 -0.18
N PHE A 28 17.93 -10.61 0.37
CA PHE A 28 17.61 -11.19 1.67
C PHE A 28 17.69 -12.72 1.65
N PHE A 29 17.34 -13.35 0.52
CA PHE A 29 17.39 -14.81 0.36
C PHE A 29 18.71 -15.32 -0.24
N VAL A 30 19.32 -14.55 -1.13
CA VAL A 30 20.52 -14.95 -1.87
C VAL A 30 21.64 -13.93 -1.60
N ARG A 31 22.76 -14.39 -1.04
CA ARG A 31 23.96 -13.55 -0.95
C ARG A 31 24.57 -13.39 -2.33
N PHE A 32 24.24 -12.30 -3.00
CA PHE A 32 24.76 -11.95 -4.33
C PHE A 32 25.62 -10.67 -4.23
N PRO A 33 26.71 -10.53 -5.01
CA PRO A 33 27.63 -9.38 -4.92
C PRO A 33 27.08 -8.08 -5.54
N ILE A 34 25.77 -7.95 -5.69
CA ILE A 34 25.12 -6.72 -6.13
C ILE A 34 24.53 -6.05 -4.90
N SER A 35 24.99 -4.86 -4.56
CA SER A 35 24.41 -4.06 -3.49
C SER A 35 23.14 -3.37 -3.98
N PRO A 36 22.01 -3.44 -3.25
CA PRO A 36 20.81 -2.72 -3.63
C PRO A 36 21.04 -1.21 -3.46
N LEU A 37 20.34 -0.39 -4.24
CA LEU A 37 20.44 1.05 -4.08
C LEU A 37 19.87 1.46 -2.72
N PRO A 38 20.50 2.39 -1.99
CA PRO A 38 20.05 2.82 -0.66
C PRO A 38 18.55 3.15 -0.55
N ASN A 39 17.97 2.94 0.63
CA ASN A 39 16.54 3.11 0.87
C ASN A 39 15.99 4.50 0.49
N TYR A 40 16.81 5.56 0.62
CA TYR A 40 16.38 6.91 0.22
C TYR A 40 16.03 7.01 -1.27
N ILE A 41 16.59 6.15 -2.14
CA ILE A 41 16.25 6.10 -3.56
C ILE A 41 14.83 5.53 -3.77
N ASN A 42 14.44 4.54 -2.97
CA ASN A 42 13.06 4.03 -2.97
C ASN A 42 12.07 5.10 -2.53
N ILE A 43 12.41 5.80 -1.44
CA ILE A 43 11.60 6.90 -0.90
C ILE A 43 11.46 8.03 -1.93
N LEU A 44 12.55 8.47 -2.55
CA LEU A 44 12.51 9.51 -3.60
C LEU A 44 11.67 9.07 -4.79
N SER A 45 11.82 7.82 -5.25
CA SER A 45 11.04 7.28 -6.36
C SER A 45 9.54 7.26 -6.06
N LEU A 46 9.18 6.88 -4.83
CA LEU A 46 7.80 6.91 -4.35
C LEU A 46 7.25 8.34 -4.23
N VAL A 47 8.02 9.28 -3.68
CA VAL A 47 7.65 10.69 -3.61
C VAL A 47 7.40 11.26 -5.00
N VAL A 48 8.29 10.98 -5.97
CA VAL A 48 8.11 11.41 -7.36
C VAL A 48 6.86 10.79 -7.97
N SER A 49 6.68 9.47 -7.85
CA SER A 49 5.49 8.78 -8.38
C SER A 49 4.18 9.38 -7.83
N HIS A 50 4.08 9.58 -6.51
CA HIS A 50 2.87 10.10 -5.89
C HIS A 50 2.67 11.59 -6.17
N SER A 51 3.75 12.38 -6.24
CA SER A 51 3.70 13.80 -6.64
C SER A 51 3.17 13.95 -8.05
N VAL A 52 3.69 13.16 -9.00
CA VAL A 52 3.23 13.14 -10.40
C VAL A 52 1.74 12.78 -10.49
N GLY A 53 1.28 11.86 -9.64
CA GLY A 53 -0.14 11.52 -9.51
C GLY A 53 -1.03 12.67 -9.04
N LEU A 54 -0.50 13.64 -8.28
CA LEU A 54 -1.24 14.81 -7.81
C LEU A 54 -1.38 15.90 -8.86
N PHE A 55 -0.46 16.00 -9.84
CA PHE A 55 -0.52 17.03 -10.91
C PHE A 55 -1.80 16.97 -11.77
N ARG A 56 -2.55 15.86 -11.74
CA ARG A 56 -3.85 15.76 -12.43
C ARG A 56 -4.92 16.66 -11.81
N TYR A 57 -4.74 17.10 -10.56
CA TYR A 57 -5.70 17.94 -9.85
C TYR A 57 -5.30 19.41 -9.95
N LYS A 58 -6.12 20.19 -10.65
CA LYS A 58 -5.94 21.66 -10.75
C LYS A 58 -6.44 22.42 -9.51
N ASN A 59 -7.24 21.78 -8.65
CA ASN A 59 -7.86 22.40 -7.49
C ASN A 59 -7.16 21.94 -6.20
N VAL A 60 -6.65 22.91 -5.43
CA VAL A 60 -5.93 22.69 -4.16
C VAL A 60 -6.78 21.92 -3.16
N THR A 61 -8.09 22.19 -3.05
CA THR A 61 -8.96 21.49 -2.10
C THR A 61 -9.11 20.00 -2.42
N ARG A 62 -9.13 19.65 -3.72
CA ARG A 62 -9.13 18.25 -4.15
C ARG A 62 -7.79 17.59 -3.85
N THR A 63 -6.68 18.26 -4.15
CA THR A 63 -5.32 17.76 -3.85
C THR A 63 -5.13 17.46 -2.36
N LEU A 64 -5.66 18.30 -1.47
CA LEU A 64 -5.58 18.10 -0.02
C LEU A 64 -6.36 16.88 0.49
N GLN A 65 -7.34 16.42 -0.27
CA GLN A 65 -8.13 15.24 0.08
C GLN A 65 -7.57 13.96 -0.53
N GLU A 66 -6.55 14.03 -1.38
CA GLU A 66 -6.02 12.86 -2.08
C GLU A 66 -5.09 12.02 -1.18
N SER A 67 -5.29 10.70 -1.20
CA SER A 67 -4.46 9.76 -0.43
C SER A 67 -2.97 9.88 -0.77
N ASN A 68 -2.63 10.22 -2.03
CA ASN A 68 -1.26 10.41 -2.48
C ASN A 68 -0.51 11.51 -1.71
N LEU A 69 -1.19 12.56 -1.26
CA LEU A 69 -0.56 13.61 -0.45
C LEU A 69 -0.11 13.06 0.91
N PHE A 70 -0.96 12.24 1.53
CA PHE A 70 -0.66 11.60 2.80
C PHE A 70 0.42 10.51 2.66
N CYS A 71 0.47 9.79 1.53
CA CYS A 71 1.58 8.90 1.21
C CYS A 71 2.92 9.66 1.18
N ILE A 72 2.97 10.84 0.54
CA ILE A 72 4.17 11.69 0.52
C ILE A 72 4.57 12.08 1.95
N GLY A 73 3.60 12.51 2.77
CA GLY A 73 3.85 12.81 4.18
C GLY A 73 4.48 11.64 4.93
N PHE A 74 4.01 10.41 4.72
CA PHE A 74 4.60 9.21 5.28
C PHE A 74 6.04 8.97 4.77
N PHE A 75 6.29 9.09 3.46
CA PHE A 75 7.63 8.88 2.91
C PHE A 75 8.66 9.88 3.43
N LEU A 76 8.25 11.13 3.70
CA LEU A 76 9.11 12.16 4.28
C LEU A 76 9.51 11.86 5.73
N THR A 77 8.86 10.90 6.40
CA THR A 77 9.30 10.41 7.73
C THR A 77 10.48 9.44 7.65
N PHE A 78 10.97 9.14 6.44
CA PHE A 78 12.03 8.17 6.16
C PHE A 78 11.78 6.80 6.82
N PRO A 79 10.66 6.13 6.48
CA PRO A 79 10.33 4.84 7.04
C PRO A 79 11.39 3.80 6.67
N SER A 80 11.58 2.82 7.55
CA SER A 80 12.48 1.70 7.29
C SER A 80 12.05 0.94 6.03
N THR A 81 13.00 0.32 5.32
CA THR A 81 12.74 -0.39 4.07
C THR A 81 11.62 -1.42 4.22
N PHE A 82 11.58 -2.14 5.34
CA PHE A 82 10.53 -3.11 5.63
C PHE A 82 9.12 -2.52 5.56
N LEU A 83 8.92 -1.28 6.03
CA LEU A 83 7.62 -0.60 6.02
C LEU A 83 7.17 -0.13 4.63
N LEU A 84 8.03 -0.24 3.61
CA LEU A 84 7.67 0.05 2.23
C LEU A 84 6.99 -1.13 1.52
N LEU A 85 6.89 -2.32 2.15
CA LEU A 85 6.29 -3.51 1.54
C LEU A 85 4.86 -3.30 1.02
N PRO A 86 3.94 -2.61 1.72
CA PRO A 86 2.60 -2.37 1.19
C PRO A 86 2.63 -1.53 -0.09
N PHE A 87 3.52 -0.55 -0.16
CA PHE A 87 3.71 0.29 -1.34
C PHE A 87 4.37 -0.46 -2.48
N TYR A 88 5.22 -1.45 -2.20
CA TYR A 88 5.75 -2.37 -3.21
C TYR A 88 4.64 -3.17 -3.87
N LEU A 89 3.75 -3.79 -3.09
CA LEU A 89 2.60 -4.51 -3.63
C LEU A 89 1.65 -3.58 -4.40
N LEU A 90 1.41 -2.39 -3.88
CA LEU A 90 0.60 -1.37 -4.56
C LEU A 90 1.27 -0.89 -5.86
N GLY A 91 2.59 -0.77 -5.88
CA GLY A 91 3.39 -0.45 -7.07
C GLY A 91 3.23 -1.51 -8.14
N ILE A 92 3.36 -2.79 -7.79
CA ILE A 92 3.12 -3.91 -8.71
C ILE A 92 1.71 -3.84 -9.28
N TYR A 93 0.70 -3.69 -8.41
CA TYR A 93 -0.69 -3.55 -8.83
C TYR A 93 -0.88 -2.40 -9.84
N ASN A 94 -0.36 -1.22 -9.53
CA ASN A 94 -0.44 -0.06 -10.41
C ASN A 94 0.28 -0.27 -11.74
N PHE A 95 1.44 -0.92 -11.73
CA PHE A 95 2.19 -1.24 -12.93
C PHE A 95 1.49 -2.28 -13.80
N MET A 96 0.87 -3.30 -13.19
CA MET A 96 0.01 -4.24 -13.89
C MET A 96 -1.17 -3.54 -14.56
N GLY A 97 -1.86 -2.63 -13.87
CA GLY A 97 -2.93 -1.80 -14.43
C GLY A 97 -2.47 -0.92 -15.60
N PHE A 98 -1.25 -0.37 -15.51
CA PHE A 98 -0.61 0.35 -16.61
C PHE A 98 -0.36 -0.54 -17.83
N MET A 99 0.16 -1.76 -17.64
CA MET A 99 0.35 -2.72 -18.74
C MET A 99 -0.97 -3.09 -19.40
N LEU A 100 -2.02 -3.37 -18.59
CA LEU A 100 -3.37 -3.70 -19.08
C LEU A 100 -4.03 -2.54 -19.84
N SER A 101 -3.70 -1.29 -19.51
CA SER A 101 -4.21 -0.10 -20.22
C SER A 101 -3.48 0.14 -21.54
N ASN A 102 -2.29 -0.44 -21.73
CA ASN A 102 -1.43 -0.25 -22.89
C ASN A 102 -1.22 -1.55 -23.68
N LYS A 103 -2.28 -2.35 -23.88
CA LYS A 103 -2.25 -3.66 -24.56
C LYS A 103 -1.64 -3.66 -25.98
N LYS A 104 -1.52 -2.50 -26.63
CA LYS A 104 -0.88 -2.38 -27.95
C LYS A 104 0.65 -2.46 -27.87
N ILE A 105 1.23 -2.19 -26.71
CA ILE A 105 2.68 -2.22 -26.46
C ILE A 105 3.09 -3.59 -25.90
N PHE A 106 2.20 -4.24 -25.14
CA PHE A 106 2.48 -5.50 -24.45
C PHE A 106 1.81 -6.68 -25.16
N ASN A 107 2.45 -7.85 -25.12
CA ASN A 107 1.92 -9.06 -25.74
C ASN A 107 0.57 -9.47 -25.10
N PHE A 108 -0.40 -9.84 -25.94
CA PHE A 108 -1.74 -10.23 -25.53
C PHE A 108 -1.75 -11.36 -24.50
N GLY A 109 -0.90 -12.39 -24.67
CA GLY A 109 -0.79 -13.50 -23.72
C GLY A 109 -0.38 -13.04 -22.32
N THR A 110 0.60 -12.14 -22.24
CA THR A 110 1.05 -11.54 -20.98
C THR A 110 -0.06 -10.70 -20.33
N CYS A 111 -0.83 -9.94 -21.11
CA CYS A 111 -1.96 -9.17 -20.59
C CYS A 111 -3.07 -10.06 -20.03
N MET A 112 -3.35 -11.20 -20.64
CA MET A 112 -4.38 -12.13 -20.17
C MET A 112 -4.00 -12.73 -18.80
N SER A 113 -2.75 -13.19 -18.64
CA SER A 113 -2.25 -13.67 -17.35
C SER A 113 -2.21 -12.57 -16.30
N ILE A 114 -1.79 -11.35 -16.64
CA ILE A 114 -1.79 -10.23 -15.67
C ILE A 114 -3.21 -9.91 -15.22
N SER A 115 -4.20 -9.97 -16.12
CA SER A 115 -5.59 -9.64 -15.79
C SER A 115 -6.19 -10.57 -14.73
N SER A 116 -5.83 -11.86 -14.71
CA SER A 116 -6.34 -12.79 -13.69
C SER A 116 -5.76 -12.52 -12.31
N PHE A 117 -4.50 -12.07 -12.23
CA PHE A 117 -3.84 -11.78 -10.95
C PHE A 117 -4.10 -10.36 -10.44
N HIS A 118 -4.39 -9.40 -11.33
CA HIS A 118 -4.52 -7.98 -11.00
C HIS A 118 -5.48 -7.71 -9.83
N VAL A 119 -6.65 -8.35 -9.82
CA VAL A 119 -7.64 -8.18 -8.75
C VAL A 119 -7.11 -8.71 -7.41
N VAL A 120 -6.49 -9.89 -7.41
CA VAL A 120 -5.93 -10.52 -6.21
C VAL A 120 -4.81 -9.64 -5.64
N VAL A 121 -3.86 -9.22 -6.48
CA VAL A 121 -2.73 -8.37 -6.07
C VAL A 121 -3.23 -7.04 -5.50
N GLY A 122 -4.21 -6.39 -6.12
CA GLY A 122 -4.80 -5.15 -5.61
C GLY A 122 -5.43 -5.32 -4.24
N ARG A 123 -6.17 -6.40 -4.01
CA ARG A 123 -6.74 -6.70 -2.70
C ARG A 123 -5.68 -7.01 -1.65
N THR A 124 -4.66 -7.80 -2.00
CA THR A 124 -3.55 -8.12 -1.10
C THR A 124 -2.75 -6.87 -0.73
N ALA A 125 -2.53 -5.95 -1.67
CA ALA A 125 -1.85 -4.68 -1.40
C ALA A 125 -2.60 -3.86 -0.34
N LEU A 126 -3.92 -3.65 -0.51
CA LEU A 126 -4.74 -2.93 0.47
C LEU A 126 -4.81 -3.66 1.82
N MET A 127 -4.91 -5.00 1.82
CA MET A 127 -4.85 -5.78 3.06
C MET A 127 -3.51 -5.57 3.78
N SER A 128 -2.40 -5.55 3.04
CA SER A 128 -1.09 -5.33 3.63
C SER A 128 -0.96 -3.95 4.28
N GLU A 129 -1.58 -2.90 3.74
CA GLU A 129 -1.56 -1.56 4.34
C GLU A 129 -2.20 -1.58 5.75
N VAL A 130 -3.37 -2.21 5.89
CA VAL A 130 -4.06 -2.29 7.18
C VAL A 130 -3.26 -3.12 8.20
N ILE A 131 -2.67 -4.24 7.78
CA ILE A 131 -1.84 -5.08 8.67
C ILE A 131 -0.58 -4.32 9.10
N PHE A 132 0.05 -3.58 8.19
CA PHE A 132 1.25 -2.82 8.50
C PHE A 132 1.00 -1.66 9.47
N PHE A 133 -0.23 -1.16 9.60
CA PHE A 133 -0.55 -0.21 10.66
C PHE A 133 -0.35 -0.82 12.05
N ILE A 134 -0.82 -2.05 12.25
CA ILE A 134 -0.62 -2.79 13.51
C ILE A 134 0.88 -3.02 13.75
N ILE A 135 1.62 -3.39 12.71
CA ILE A 135 3.07 -3.61 12.81
C ILE A 135 3.80 -2.30 13.17
N ILE A 136 3.45 -1.18 12.55
CA ILE A 136 4.04 0.14 12.88
C ILE A 136 3.73 0.53 14.31
N PHE A 137 2.51 0.27 14.79
CA PHE A 137 2.15 0.51 16.18
C PHE A 137 3.01 -0.31 17.15
N ILE A 138 3.24 -1.60 16.85
CA ILE A 138 4.15 -2.46 17.62
C ILE A 138 5.58 -1.91 17.59
N LEU A 139 6.09 -1.56 16.41
CA LEU A 139 7.45 -0.98 16.26
C LEU A 139 7.60 0.35 17.00
N PHE A 140 6.54 1.15 17.10
CA PHE A 140 6.52 2.38 17.88
C PHE A 140 6.66 2.10 19.37
N ILE A 141 5.95 1.09 19.92
CA ILE A 141 6.09 0.67 21.32
C ILE A 141 7.53 0.27 21.63
N PHE A 142 8.16 -0.46 20.72
CA PHE A 142 9.58 -0.86 20.82
C PHE A 142 10.58 0.26 20.46
N ARG A 143 10.10 1.48 20.17
CA ARG A 143 10.92 2.65 19.79
C ARG A 143 11.76 2.46 18.52
N PHE A 144 11.38 1.52 17.64
CA PHE A 144 12.00 1.34 16.33
C PHE A 144 11.50 2.34 15.28
N THR A 145 10.37 3.00 15.54
CA THR A 145 9.77 3.99 14.63
C THR A 145 9.38 5.26 15.38
N SER A 146 9.40 6.39 14.69
CA SER A 146 9.00 7.68 15.24
C SER A 146 7.47 7.81 15.33
N ILE A 147 7.00 8.67 16.25
CA ILE A 147 5.58 9.03 16.35
C ILE A 147 5.05 9.61 15.03
N TRP A 148 5.88 10.35 14.29
CA TRP A 148 5.52 10.94 13.00
C TRP A 148 5.23 9.87 11.95
N THR A 149 5.99 8.77 11.94
CA THR A 149 5.77 7.62 11.04
C THR A 149 4.40 7.00 11.33
N LEU A 150 4.08 6.76 12.61
CA LEU A 150 2.81 6.20 13.03
C LEU A 150 1.62 7.11 12.65
N LEU A 151 1.72 8.41 12.97
CA LEU A 151 0.65 9.37 12.71
C LEU A 151 0.42 9.56 11.20
N SER A 152 1.49 9.77 10.41
CA SER A 152 1.37 9.94 8.96
C SER A 152 0.77 8.71 8.28
N TYR A 153 1.20 7.51 8.69
CA TYR A 153 0.66 6.26 8.15
C TYR A 153 -0.82 6.04 8.55
N GLY A 154 -1.17 6.34 9.81
CA GLY A 154 -2.56 6.26 10.27
C GLY A 154 -3.49 7.22 9.53
N ILE A 155 -3.06 8.46 9.31
CA ILE A 155 -3.83 9.45 8.53
C ILE A 155 -3.95 9.00 7.06
N MET A 156 -2.88 8.46 6.47
CA MET A 156 -2.90 7.92 5.11
C MET A 156 -3.96 6.82 4.96
N ILE A 157 -3.99 5.82 5.86
CA ILE A 157 -4.97 4.74 5.83
C ILE A 157 -6.38 5.29 6.04
N ARG A 158 -6.58 6.21 6.98
CA ARG A 158 -7.87 6.86 7.18
C ARG A 158 -8.35 7.54 5.90
N GLN A 159 -7.48 8.28 5.21
CA GLN A 159 -7.86 8.95 3.97
C GLN A 159 -8.17 7.96 2.85
N GLN A 160 -7.38 6.90 2.71
CA GLN A 160 -7.67 5.81 1.79
C GLN A 160 -9.01 5.14 2.12
N TYR A 161 -9.33 4.90 3.39
CA TYR A 161 -10.61 4.32 3.80
C TYR A 161 -11.79 5.22 3.41
N ILE A 162 -11.66 6.54 3.56
CA ILE A 162 -12.73 7.48 3.20
C ILE A 162 -12.96 7.50 1.68
N ASN A 163 -11.88 7.60 0.90
CA ASN A 163 -11.94 7.87 -0.54
C ASN A 163 -12.02 6.61 -1.41
N ASN A 164 -11.46 5.48 -0.97
CA ASN A 164 -11.34 4.28 -1.78
C ASN A 164 -12.37 3.22 -1.34
N PRO A 165 -13.39 2.91 -2.16
CA PRO A 165 -14.39 1.89 -1.81
C PRO A 165 -13.78 0.50 -1.64
N ASN A 166 -12.69 0.19 -2.36
CA ASN A 166 -12.00 -1.10 -2.21
C ASN A 166 -11.36 -1.23 -0.83
N MET A 167 -10.83 -0.14 -0.27
CA MET A 167 -10.28 -0.14 1.09
C MET A 167 -11.39 -0.44 2.13
N LYS A 168 -12.58 0.15 1.96
CA LYS A 168 -13.74 -0.16 2.82
C LYS A 168 -14.12 -1.64 2.74
N SER A 169 -14.13 -2.21 1.53
CA SER A 169 -14.41 -3.64 1.33
C SER A 169 -13.38 -4.52 2.02
N VAL A 170 -12.09 -4.17 1.92
CA VAL A 170 -11.00 -4.93 2.55
C VAL A 170 -11.08 -4.88 4.07
N VAL A 171 -11.34 -3.72 4.66
CA VAL A 171 -11.52 -3.58 6.12
C VAL A 171 -12.70 -4.42 6.61
N LYS A 172 -13.83 -4.42 5.88
CA LYS A 172 -14.98 -5.28 6.20
C LYS A 172 -14.64 -6.77 6.14
N GLU A 173 -13.87 -7.20 5.15
CA GLU A 173 -13.44 -8.60 5.06
C GLU A 173 -12.50 -9.00 6.20
N MET A 174 -11.59 -8.10 6.60
CA MET A 174 -10.76 -8.34 7.78
C MET A 174 -11.60 -8.44 9.05
N GLN A 175 -12.61 -7.59 9.20
CA GLN A 175 -13.56 -7.67 10.31
C GLN A 175 -14.26 -9.03 10.33
N VAL A 176 -14.83 -9.48 9.21
CA VAL A 176 -15.50 -10.80 9.13
C VAL A 176 -14.54 -11.95 9.46
N LYS A 177 -13.27 -11.86 9.06
CA LYS A 177 -12.25 -12.84 9.44
C LYS A 177 -11.97 -12.82 10.95
N CYS A 178 -11.87 -11.65 11.56
CA CYS A 178 -11.75 -11.50 13.01
C CYS A 178 -12.97 -12.06 13.76
N ASP A 179 -14.18 -11.78 13.27
CA ASP A 179 -15.44 -12.31 13.79
C ASP A 179 -15.52 -13.84 13.70
N THR A 180 -14.87 -14.42 12.68
CA THR A 180 -14.77 -15.88 12.55
C THR A 180 -13.72 -16.45 13.48
N PHE A 181 -12.57 -15.78 13.59
CA PHE A 181 -11.48 -16.18 14.47
C PHE A 181 -11.87 -16.14 15.95
N SER A 182 -12.71 -15.18 16.35
CA SER A 182 -13.15 -15.04 17.74
C SER A 182 -13.87 -16.27 18.29
N LYS A 183 -14.48 -17.10 17.42
CA LYS A 183 -15.11 -18.38 17.81
C LYS A 183 -14.14 -19.41 18.36
N TYR A 184 -12.84 -19.25 18.08
CA TYR A 184 -11.78 -20.13 18.57
C TYR A 184 -11.11 -19.58 19.85
N LEU A 185 -11.56 -18.43 20.36
CA LEU A 185 -11.03 -17.87 21.60
C LEU A 185 -11.60 -18.60 22.83
N PRO A 186 -10.87 -18.60 23.96
CA PRO A 186 -11.39 -19.07 25.24
C PRO A 186 -12.74 -18.44 25.59
N GLU A 187 -13.63 -19.19 26.26
CA GLU A 187 -15.02 -18.77 26.52
C GLU A 187 -15.15 -17.37 27.13
N ASN A 188 -14.25 -17.00 28.05
CA ASN A 188 -14.25 -15.68 28.70
C ASN A 188 -14.05 -14.53 27.69
N LEU A 189 -13.13 -14.71 26.73
CA LEU A 189 -12.85 -13.73 25.68
C LEU A 189 -13.95 -13.72 24.61
N TYR A 190 -14.50 -14.88 24.28
CA TYR A 190 -15.61 -14.98 23.34
C TYR A 190 -16.88 -14.29 23.85
N LYS A 191 -17.22 -14.44 25.13
CA LYS A 191 -18.33 -13.73 25.78
C LYS A 191 -18.14 -12.22 25.73
N TYR A 192 -16.96 -11.74 26.14
CA TYR A 192 -16.64 -10.31 26.10
C TYR A 192 -16.73 -9.73 24.68
N TYR A 193 -16.19 -10.46 23.70
CA TYR A 193 -16.24 -10.06 22.29
C TYR A 193 -17.68 -9.95 21.75
N ASN A 194 -18.56 -10.90 22.11
CA ASN A 194 -19.97 -10.86 21.74
C ASN A 194 -20.73 -9.69 22.36
N GLU A 195 -20.39 -9.29 23.60
CA GLU A 195 -20.93 -8.08 24.23
C GLU A 195 -20.53 -6.83 23.46
N CYS A 196 -19.24 -6.70 23.08
CA CYS A 196 -18.76 -5.58 22.27
C CYS A 196 -19.48 -5.49 20.91
N ILE A 197 -19.72 -6.63 20.24
CA ILE A 197 -20.47 -6.65 18.96
C ILE A 197 -21.93 -6.21 19.17
N ARG A 198 -22.59 -6.67 20.24
CA ARG A 198 -23.98 -6.31 20.53
C ARG A 198 -24.15 -4.81 20.72
N ILE A 199 -23.23 -4.16 21.45
CA ILE A 199 -23.23 -2.71 21.64
C ILE A 199 -23.09 -1.98 20.30
N ASN A 200 -22.25 -2.49 19.40
CA ASN A 200 -21.98 -1.86 18.11
C ASN A 200 -23.10 -2.07 17.06
N LYS A 201 -24.00 -3.04 17.26
CA LYS A 201 -25.18 -3.30 16.40
C LYS A 201 -26.50 -2.74 16.98
N GLY A 202 -26.49 -2.30 18.24
CA GLY A 202 -27.63 -1.71 18.94
C GLY A 202 -27.74 -0.19 18.81
N ASN A 203 -26.81 0.43 18.07
CA ASN A 203 -26.85 1.81 17.55
C ASN A 203 -26.92 1.78 16.03
#